data_AF-A0A940XH24-F1
#
_entry.id   AF-A0A940XH24-F1
#
_cell.length_a   1.000
_cell.length_b   1.000
_cell.length_c   1.000
_cell.angle_alpha   90.00
_cell.angle_beta   90.00
_cell.angle_gamma   90.00
#
_symmetry.space_group_name_H-M   'P 1'
#
loop_
_entity.id
_entity.type
_entity.pdbx_description
1 polymer ?
#
loop_
_entity_poly.entity_id
_entity_poly.type
_entity_poly.pdbx_seq_one_letter_code
_entity_poly.pdbx_strand_id
1 'polypeptide(L)'
;MNDKTQIYNRLEDLHIVLSFCSEGQFLGKIFVFTVLERVCINQERGSLLSQINNDNFPHEIRSYTIPANIEAKVKITIEKIQATSWGGFNQNFFNNESY
;
A
#
# COMPACT_ATOMS: atom_id res chain seq x y z
N MET A 1 -6.38 -20.90 5.24
CA MET A 1 -6.25 -20.46 3.83
C MET A 1 -6.99 -19.13 3.77
N ASN A 2 -6.28 -18.01 3.58
CA ASN A 2 -6.98 -16.73 3.43
C ASN A 2 -7.78 -16.77 2.13
N ASP A 3 -9.00 -16.24 2.18
CA ASP A 3 -9.81 -16.10 0.97
C ASP A 3 -9.06 -15.12 0.02
N LYS A 4 -8.95 -15.47 -1.27
CA LYS A 4 -8.26 -14.62 -2.26
C LYS A 4 -8.81 -13.19 -2.24
N THR A 5 -10.11 -13.05 -2.01
CA THR A 5 -10.80 -11.77 -1.82
C THR A 5 -10.17 -10.93 -0.70
N GLN A 6 -9.85 -11.53 0.45
CA GLN A 6 -9.23 -10.84 1.58
C GLN A 6 -7.82 -10.36 1.22
N ILE A 7 -7.06 -11.15 0.46
CA ILE A 7 -5.72 -10.76 0.00
C ILE A 7 -5.82 -9.59 -0.98
N TYR A 8 -6.76 -9.62 -1.93
CA TYR A 8 -6.97 -8.51 -2.88
C TYR A 8 -7.37 -7.21 -2.17
N ASN A 9 -8.34 -7.28 -1.24
CA ASN A 9 -8.75 -6.12 -0.45
C ASN A 9 -7.57 -5.53 0.32
N ARG A 10 -6.77 -6.39 0.97
CA ARG A 10 -5.58 -5.95 1.70
C ARG A 10 -4.53 -5.33 0.76
N LEU A 11 -4.31 -5.89 -0.42
CA LEU A 11 -3.41 -5.32 -1.41
C LEU A 11 -3.85 -3.92 -1.87
N GLU A 12 -5.16 -3.72 -2.04
CA GLU A 12 -5.76 -2.43 -2.36
C GLU A 12 -5.58 -1.43 -1.23
N ASP A 13 -5.89 -1.82 0.01
CA ASP A 13 -5.70 -1.01 1.22
C ASP A 13 -4.24 -0.53 1.37
N LEU A 14 -3.27 -1.43 1.18
CA LEU A 14 -1.86 -1.06 1.27
C LEU A 14 -1.42 -0.18 0.09
N HIS A 15 -1.98 -0.38 -1.10
CA HIS A 15 -1.69 0.45 -2.26
C HIS A 15 -2.26 1.87 -2.09
N ILE A 16 -3.52 2.01 -1.69
CA ILE A 16 -4.20 3.29 -1.54
C ILE A 16 -3.52 4.16 -0.47
N VAL A 17 -3.07 3.55 0.64
CA VAL A 17 -2.29 4.23 1.68
C VAL A 17 -0.97 4.77 1.15
N LEU A 18 -0.21 3.95 0.40
CA LEU A 18 1.05 4.39 -0.19
C LEU A 18 0.84 5.51 -1.21
N SER A 19 -0.20 5.42 -2.03
CA SER A 19 -0.54 6.41 -3.03
C SER A 19 -0.97 7.73 -2.39
N PHE A 20 -1.84 7.69 -1.37
CA PHE A 20 -2.26 8.86 -0.61
C PHE A 20 -1.09 9.61 0.00
N CYS A 21 -0.13 8.87 0.57
CA CYS A 21 1.05 9.48 1.16
C CYS A 21 1.98 10.08 0.11
N SER A 22 2.09 9.45 -1.07
CA SER A 22 2.93 9.95 -2.15
C SER A 22 2.37 11.25 -2.75
N GLU A 23 1.05 11.32 -2.95
CA GLU A 23 0.39 12.55 -3.41
C GLU A 23 0.47 13.65 -2.34
N GLY A 24 0.23 13.33 -1.06
CA GLY A 24 0.36 14.27 0.04
C GLY A 24 1.77 14.89 0.10
N GLN A 25 2.80 14.05 -0.04
CA GLN A 25 4.19 14.51 -0.10
C GLN A 25 4.45 15.41 -1.32
N PHE A 26 3.96 15.04 -2.50
CA PHE A 26 4.08 15.86 -3.71
C PHE A 26 3.44 17.25 -3.54
N LEU A 27 2.29 17.30 -2.86
CA LEU A 27 1.60 18.55 -2.52
C LEU A 27 2.19 19.30 -1.32
N GLY A 28 3.35 18.89 -0.81
CA GLY A 28 4.05 19.57 0.30
C GLY A 28 3.44 19.33 1.69
N LYS A 29 2.58 18.31 1.85
CA LYS A 29 2.01 17.92 3.16
C LYS A 29 3.00 17.08 3.97
N ILE A 30 2.78 17.03 5.28
CA ILE A 30 3.59 16.23 6.22
C ILE A 30 3.53 14.74 5.84
N PHE A 31 4.68 14.08 5.90
CA PHE A 31 4.84 12.65 5.70
C PHE A 31 4.08 11.87 6.77
N VAL A 32 3.09 11.07 6.35
CA VAL A 32 2.34 10.18 7.26
C VAL A 32 3.18 8.97 7.67
N PHE A 33 3.99 8.46 6.74
CA PHE A 33 4.91 7.34 6.95
C PHE A 33 6.34 7.75 6.61
N THR A 34 7.28 7.29 7.42
CA THR A 34 8.71 7.34 7.11
C THR A 34 9.06 6.42 5.94
N VAL A 35 10.25 6.59 5.38
CA VAL A 35 10.75 5.73 4.30
C VAL A 35 10.74 4.25 4.69
N LEU A 36 11.24 3.91 5.88
CA LEU A 36 11.28 2.52 6.35
C LEU A 36 9.89 1.93 6.58
N GLU A 37 8.93 2.73 7.06
CA GLU A 37 7.56 2.26 7.20
C GLU A 37 6.90 1.97 5.83
N ARG A 38 7.20 2.79 4.80
CA ARG A 38 6.77 2.52 3.42
C ARG A 38 7.42 1.25 2.86
N VAL A 39 8.67 0.98 3.21
CA VAL A 39 9.34 -0.28 2.86
C VAL A 39 8.62 -1.47 3.51
N CYS A 40 8.29 -1.40 4.80
CA CYS A 40 7.51 -2.42 5.48
C CYS A 40 6.17 -2.67 4.80
N ILE A 41 5.42 -1.62 4.45
CA ILE A 41 4.14 -1.77 3.73
C ILE A 41 4.34 -2.46 2.38
N ASN A 42 5.35 -2.07 1.61
CA ASN A 42 5.66 -2.73 0.34
C ASN A 42 6.13 -4.18 0.49
N GLN A 43 6.81 -4.52 1.59
CA GLN A 43 7.19 -5.91 1.89
C GLN A 43 5.96 -6.79 2.13
N GLU A 44 4.95 -6.29 2.85
CA GLU A 44 3.68 -7.02 3.02
C GLU A 44 2.94 -7.14 1.68
N ARG A 45 2.89 -6.09 0.87
CA ARG A 45 2.33 -6.18 -0.50
C ARG A 45 3.02 -7.27 -1.33
N GLY A 46 4.36 -7.32 -1.30
CA GLY A 46 5.13 -8.37 -1.98
C GLY A 46 4.83 -9.77 -1.43
N SER A 47 4.66 -9.89 -0.12
CA SER A 47 4.28 -11.14 0.55
C SER A 47 2.92 -11.64 0.09
N LEU A 48 1.90 -10.77 0.08
CA LEU A 48 0.55 -11.07 -0.38
C LEU A 48 0.49 -11.42 -1.87
N LEU A 49 1.25 -10.71 -2.72
CA LEU A 49 1.37 -11.03 -4.14
C LEU A 49 1.98 -12.42 -4.38
N SER A 50 2.96 -12.84 -3.58
CA SER A 50 3.54 -14.19 -3.67
C SER A 50 2.53 -15.28 -3.30
N GLN A 51 1.60 -15.00 -2.38
CA GLN A 51 0.54 -15.93 -1.98
C GLN A 51 -0.52 -16.12 -3.06
N ILE A 52 -0.83 -15.07 -3.84
CA ILE A 52 -1.77 -15.15 -4.98
C ILE A 52 -1.13 -15.84 -6.18
N ASN A 53 0.16 -15.57 -6.44
CA ASN A 53 0.90 -16.07 -7.59
C ASN A 53 1.69 -17.35 -7.29
N ASN A 54 1.25 -18.15 -6.32
CA ASN A 54 1.97 -19.33 -5.83
C ASN A 54 2.33 -20.34 -6.96
N ASP A 55 1.56 -20.38 -8.04
CA ASP A 55 1.80 -21.28 -9.17
C ASP A 55 2.95 -20.81 -10.09
N ASN A 56 3.39 -19.55 -9.98
CA ASN A 56 4.33 -18.91 -10.91
C ASN A 56 5.66 -18.45 -10.27
N PHE A 57 5.85 -18.58 -8.96
CA PHE A 57 7.10 -18.19 -8.30
C PHE A 57 7.93 -19.41 -7.90
N PRO A 58 9.21 -19.52 -8.35
CA PRO A 58 10.10 -20.63 -8.00
C PRO A 58 10.64 -20.55 -6.56
N HIS A 59 10.17 -19.60 -5.76
CA HIS A 59 10.67 -19.33 -4.40
C HIS A 59 9.54 -19.49 -3.38
N GLU A 60 9.92 -19.89 -2.16
CA GLU A 60 9.01 -20.08 -1.04
C GLU A 60 8.04 -18.89 -0.87
N ILE A 61 6.77 -19.23 -0.59
CA ILE A 61 5.73 -18.26 -0.23
C ILE A 61 6.27 -17.40 0.92
N ARG A 62 6.29 -16.08 0.72
CA ARG A 62 6.73 -15.14 1.75
C ARG A 62 5.59 -14.94 2.77
N SER A 63 5.96 -14.84 4.05
CA SER A 63 5.03 -14.74 5.18
C SER A 63 5.22 -13.46 5.99
N TYR A 64 5.54 -12.35 5.33
CA TYR A 64 5.73 -11.07 6.01
C TYR A 64 4.39 -10.36 6.25
N THR A 65 4.23 -9.84 7.46
CA THR A 65 3.14 -8.95 7.87
C THR A 65 3.75 -7.72 8.53
N ILE A 66 3.20 -6.52 8.26
CA ILE A 66 3.75 -5.33 8.89
C ILE A 66 3.62 -5.38 10.43
N PRO A 67 4.59 -4.78 11.16
CA PRO A 67 4.50 -4.56 12.59
C PRO A 67 3.20 -3.85 13.02
N ALA A 68 2.69 -4.18 14.22
CA ALA A 68 1.40 -3.71 14.72
C ALA A 68 1.27 -2.18 14.80
N ASN A 69 2.37 -1.47 15.07
CA ASN A 69 2.39 0.00 15.07
C ASN A 69 2.20 0.59 13.65
N ILE A 70 2.72 -0.07 12.61
CA ILE A 70 2.54 0.33 11.22
C ILE A 70 1.11 -0.03 10.78
N GLU A 71 0.61 -1.19 11.20
CA GLU A 71 -0.79 -1.60 10.96
C GLU A 71 -1.78 -0.58 11.53
N ALA A 72 -1.57 -0.10 12.75
CA ALA A 72 -2.41 0.92 13.35
C ALA A 72 -2.39 2.23 12.53
N LYS A 73 -1.23 2.65 12.02
CA LYS A 73 -1.12 3.82 11.14
C LYS A 73 -1.82 3.61 9.80
N VAL A 74 -1.74 2.42 9.22
CA VAL A 74 -2.45 2.05 7.98
C VAL A 74 -3.96 2.23 8.19
N LYS A 75 -4.52 1.66 9.27
CA LYS A 75 -5.95 1.79 9.60
C LYS A 75 -6.40 3.25 9.74
N ILE A 76 -5.67 4.05 10.53
CA ILE A 76 -5.96 5.48 10.70
C ILE A 76 -5.90 6.23 9.36
N THR A 77 -4.98 5.85 8.47
CA THR A 77 -4.84 6.48 7.16
C THR A 77 -6.01 6.14 6.25
N ILE A 78 -6.48 4.89 6.27
CA ILE A 78 -7.67 4.46 5.52
C ILE A 78 -8.91 5.22 6.00
N GLU A 79 -9.11 5.34 7.31
CA GLU A 79 -10.22 6.12 7.88
C GLU A 79 -10.20 7.58 7.41
N LYS A 80 -9.01 8.20 7.35
CA LYS A 80 -8.85 9.57 6.83
C LYS A 80 -9.16 9.67 5.34
N ILE A 81 -8.73 8.69 4.53
CA ILE A 81 -9.06 8.64 3.10
C ILE A 81 -10.57 8.58 2.91
N GLN A 82 -11.25 7.70 3.67
CA GLN A 82 -12.70 7.55 3.62
C GLN A 82 -13.43 8.82 4.08
N ALA A 83 -12.95 9.47 5.14
CA ALA A 83 -13.54 10.70 5.65
C ALA A 83 -13.38 11.92 4.71
N THR A 84 -12.41 11.89 3.81
CA THR A 84 -12.10 13.01 2.91
C THR A 84 -12.64 12.80 1.49
N SER A 85 -13.27 11.66 1.20
CA SER A 85 -13.68 11.25 -0.16
C SER A 85 -12.54 11.43 -1.17
N TRP A 86 -11.29 11.19 -0.74
CA TRP A 86 -10.13 11.37 -1.59
C TRP A 86 -10.26 10.42 -2.80
N GLY A 87 -10.39 11.00 -3.99
CA GLY A 87 -10.80 10.33 -5.23
C GLY A 87 -9.75 9.39 -5.85
N GLY A 88 -8.76 8.95 -5.07
CA GLY A 88 -7.68 8.09 -5.50
C GLY A 88 -6.52 8.84 -6.17
N PHE A 89 -5.49 8.08 -6.53
CA PHE A 89 -4.27 8.59 -7.12
C PHE A 89 -4.50 9.06 -8.56
N ASN A 90 -4.30 10.36 -8.81
CA ASN A 90 -4.49 10.94 -10.12
C ASN A 90 -3.23 10.74 -10.99
N GLN A 91 -3.18 9.62 -11.73
CA GLN A 91 -2.03 9.26 -12.58
C GLN A 91 -1.67 10.32 -13.63
N ASN A 92 -2.61 11.19 -14.00
CA ASN A 92 -2.40 12.27 -14.95
C ASN A 92 -1.33 13.30 -14.52
N PHE A 93 -0.97 13.35 -13.24
CA PHE A 93 0.11 14.22 -12.76
C PHE A 93 1.50 13.75 -13.17
N PHE A 94 1.72 12.45 -13.36
CA PHE A 94 3.03 11.87 -13.70
C PHE A 94 3.23 11.64 -15.20
N ASN A 95 2.17 11.69 -16.00
CA ASN A 95 2.24 11.53 -17.45
C ASN A 95 2.80 12.77 -18.18
N ASN A 96 3.08 13.87 -17.46
CA ASN A 96 3.64 15.10 -18.03
C ASN A 96 5.18 15.19 -17.94
N GLU A 97 5.86 14.17 -17.40
CA GLU A 97 7.31 14.06 -17.47
C GLU A 97 7.72 13.03 -18.54
N SER A 98 7.46 13.38 -19.81
CA SER A 98 8.13 12.73 -20.94
C SER A 98 9.59 13.21 -20.97
N TYR A 99 10.53 12.29 -20.67
CA TYR A 99 11.95 12.45 -21.01
C TYR A 99 12.16 12.25 -22.50
#